data_AF-A0AAJ2U634-F1
#
_entry.id   AF-A0AAJ2U634-F1
#
_cell.length_a   1.000
_cell.length_b   1.000
_cell.length_c   1.000
_cell.angle_alpha   90.00
_cell.angle_beta   90.00
_cell.angle_gamma   90.00
#
_symmetry.space_group_name_H-M   'P 1'
#
loop_
_entity.id
_entity.type
_entity.pdbx_description
1 polymer ?
#
loop_
_entity_poly.entity_id
_entity_poly.type
_entity_poly.pdbx_seq_one_letter_code
_entity_poly.pdbx_strand_id
1 'polypeptide(L)'
;VYAIQEMSKVLNVRGKVLPAANQSVVLHAKMADGTIVSGESKITNAKKKINKVFLSPENIRPLPETLQAIRQADLIIIGPGSLYTSILPNLL
;
A
#
# COMPACT_ATOMS: atom_id res chain seq x y z
N VAL A 1 9.62 3.69 -10.07
CA VAL A 1 10.68 3.67 -9.02
C VAL A 1 11.65 4.84 -9.08
N TYR A 2 12.08 5.27 -10.28
CA TYR A 2 13.12 6.30 -10.48
C TYR A 2 12.96 7.56 -9.61
N ALA A 3 11.76 8.17 -9.58
CA ALA A 3 11.51 9.37 -8.78
C ALA A 3 11.79 9.18 -7.28
N ILE A 4 11.47 8.02 -6.71
CA ILE A 4 11.74 7.71 -5.30
C ILE A 4 13.24 7.57 -5.05
N GLN A 5 13.97 6.93 -5.98
CA GLN A 5 15.41 6.75 -5.88
C GLN A 5 16.15 8.09 -5.94
N GLU A 6 15.80 8.95 -6.90
CA GLU A 6 16.40 10.27 -7.02
C GLU A 6 16.08 11.16 -5.81
N MET A 7 14.84 11.15 -5.33
CA MET A 7 14.47 11.89 -4.13
C MET A 7 15.21 11.37 -2.89
N SER A 8 15.41 10.06 -2.78
CA SER A 8 16.17 9.46 -1.67
C SER A 8 17.63 9.94 -1.65
N LYS A 9 18.25 10.12 -2.82
CA LYS A 9 19.61 10.69 -2.94
C LYS A 9 19.64 12.16 -2.52
N VAL A 10 18.71 12.96 -3.06
CA VAL A 10 18.60 14.41 -2.74
C VAL A 10 18.40 14.64 -1.24
N LEU A 11 17.58 13.80 -0.59
CA LEU A 11 17.28 13.89 0.83
C LEU A 11 18.28 13.14 1.73
N ASN A 12 19.36 12.58 1.16
CA ASN A 12 20.38 11.81 1.88
C ASN A 12 19.79 10.70 2.79
N VAL A 13 18.78 9.99 2.29
CA VAL A 13 18.08 8.93 3.02
C VAL A 13 19.04 7.77 3.29
N ARG A 14 19.13 7.36 4.56
CA ARG A 14 19.84 6.13 4.95
C ARG A 14 18.86 4.96 4.91
N GLY A 15 19.11 4.01 4.00
CA GLY A 15 18.25 2.85 3.77
C GLY A 15 17.57 2.89 2.41
N LYS A 16 16.58 2.02 2.21
CA LYS A 16 15.88 1.87 0.93
C LYS A 16 14.38 2.13 1.10
N VAL A 17 13.87 3.08 0.32
CA VAL A 17 12.41 3.34 0.21
C VAL A 17 11.91 2.68 -1.06
N LEU A 18 10.97 1.75 -0.92
CA LEU A 18 10.38 1.00 -2.02
C LEU A 18 8.88 1.28 -2.09
N PRO A 19 8.32 1.57 -3.27
CA PRO A 19 6.87 1.61 -3.44
C PRO A 19 6.28 0.20 -3.36
N ALA A 20 5.01 0.09 -2.95
CA ALA A 20 4.30 -1.19 -2.89
C ALA A 20 4.21 -1.87 -4.27
N ALA A 21 4.00 -1.08 -5.32
CA ALA A 21 3.94 -1.55 -6.70
C ALA A 21 4.60 -0.54 -7.65
N ASN A 22 5.05 -0.99 -8.82
CA ASN A 22 5.60 -0.12 -9.86
C ASN A 22 4.54 0.34 -10.89
N GLN A 23 3.26 0.23 -10.52
CA GLN A 23 2.12 0.63 -11.33
C GLN A 23 1.09 1.36 -10.46
N SER A 24 0.16 2.06 -11.11
CA SER A 24 -0.96 2.69 -10.39
C SER A 24 -1.88 1.62 -9.80
N VAL A 25 -2.29 1.84 -8.56
CA VAL A 25 -3.17 0.95 -7.80
C VAL A 25 -4.28 1.77 -7.19
N VAL A 26 -5.51 1.26 -7.24
CA VAL A 26 -6.68 1.86 -6.60
C VAL A 26 -7.16 0.97 -5.47
N LEU A 27 -7.26 1.54 -4.27
CA LEU A 27 -7.88 0.88 -3.13
C LEU A 27 -9.39 1.00 -3.22
N HIS A 28 -10.08 -0.11 -2.99
CA HIS A 28 -11.53 -0.18 -2.89
C HIS A 28 -11.94 -0.72 -1.52
N ALA A 29 -13.07 -0.25 -1.00
CA ALA A 29 -13.72 -0.80 0.18
C ALA A 29 -15.15 -1.21 -0.14
N LYS A 30 -15.49 -2.47 0.14
CA LYS A 30 -16.89 -2.91 0.26
C LYS A 30 -17.35 -2.60 1.68
N MET A 31 -18.42 -1.81 1.79
CA MET A 31 -19.03 -1.42 3.04
C MET A 31 -19.98 -2.49 3.57
N ALA A 32 -20.35 -2.41 4.84
CA ALA A 32 -21.29 -3.34 5.48
C ALA A 32 -22.69 -3.32 4.84
N ASP A 33 -23.09 -2.18 4.28
CA ASP A 33 -24.35 -2.03 3.51
C ASP A 33 -24.26 -2.55 2.07
N GLY A 34 -23.12 -3.13 1.67
CA GLY A 34 -22.88 -3.66 0.34
C GLY A 34 -22.36 -2.65 -0.69
N THR A 35 -22.36 -1.34 -0.39
CA THR A 35 -21.84 -0.32 -1.30
C THR A 35 -20.33 -0.43 -1.47
N ILE A 36 -19.81 -0.03 -2.64
CA ILE A 36 -18.37 0.00 -2.94
C ILE A 36 -17.92 1.46 -3.03
N VAL A 37 -16.86 1.79 -2.30
CA VAL A 37 -16.19 3.09 -2.38
C VAL A 37 -14.77 2.90 -2.91
N SER A 38 -14.41 3.67 -3.92
CA SER A 38 -13.12 3.58 -4.60
C SER A 38 -12.27 4.83 -4.32
N GLY A 39 -11.00 4.62 -3.97
CA GLY A 39 -10.03 5.65 -3.63
C GLY A 39 -9.88 5.84 -2.13
N GLU A 40 -8.63 5.84 -1.67
CA GLU A 40 -8.26 5.89 -0.24
C GLU A 40 -8.94 7.06 0.50
N SER A 41 -8.81 8.29 0.00
CA SER A 41 -9.41 9.47 0.63
C SER A 41 -10.93 9.38 0.71
N LYS A 42 -11.59 8.77 -0.28
CA LYS A 42 -13.05 8.60 -0.27
C LYS A 42 -13.50 7.55 0.75
N ILE A 43 -12.73 6.47 0.90
CA ILE A 43 -13.00 5.43 1.89
C ILE A 43 -12.95 6.02 3.30
N THR A 44 -11.91 6.80 3.62
CA THR A 44 -11.78 7.49 4.91
C THR A 44 -12.95 8.43 5.19
N ASN A 45 -13.45 9.12 4.16
CA ASN A 45 -14.54 10.08 4.28
C ASN A 45 -15.95 9.46 4.21
N ALA A 46 -16.08 8.17 3.87
CA ALA A 46 -17.37 7.53 3.68
C ALA A 46 -18.19 7.39 4.97
N LYS A 47 -17.52 7.41 6.15
CA LYS A 47 -18.15 7.26 7.48
C LYS A 47 -19.09 6.03 7.60
N LYS A 48 -18.77 4.96 6.87
CA LYS A 48 -19.48 3.67 6.89
C LYS A 48 -18.56 2.59 7.44
N LYS A 49 -19.16 1.54 8.02
CA LYS A 49 -18.40 0.37 8.47
C LYS A 49 -17.85 -0.39 7.26
N ILE A 50 -16.54 -0.56 7.20
CA ILE A 50 -15.87 -1.35 6.17
C ILE A 50 -16.12 -2.84 6.45
N ASN A 51 -16.51 -3.59 5.42
CA ASN A 51 -16.58 -5.06 5.45
C ASN A 51 -15.25 -5.65 4.98
N LYS A 52 -14.77 -5.25 3.79
CA LYS A 52 -13.46 -5.67 3.26
C LYS A 52 -12.86 -4.62 2.34
N VAL A 53 -11.54 -4.65 2.17
CA VAL A 53 -10.80 -3.87 1.17
C VAL A 53 -10.17 -4.78 0.12
N PHE A 54 -9.94 -4.25 -1.07
CA PHE A 54 -9.30 -4.95 -2.19
C PHE A 54 -8.67 -3.93 -3.15
N LEU A 55 -7.74 -4.39 -3.98
CA LEU A 55 -6.99 -3.56 -4.90
C LEU A 55 -7.45 -3.79 -6.34
N SER A 56 -7.33 -2.77 -7.18
CA SER A 56 -7.37 -2.91 -8.63
C SER A 56 -6.16 -2.21 -9.28
N PRO A 57 -5.64 -2.72 -10.42
CA PRO A 57 -6.06 -3.97 -11.10
C PRO A 57 -5.77 -5.22 -10.26
N GLU A 58 -6.42 -6.36 -10.53
CA GLU A 58 -6.23 -7.58 -9.72
C GLU A 58 -4.80 -8.14 -9.80
N ASN A 59 -4.14 -7.95 -10.94
CA ASN A 59 -2.77 -8.42 -11.16
C ASN A 59 -1.75 -7.32 -10.84
N ILE A 60 -1.56 -7.05 -9.55
CA ILE A 60 -0.49 -6.17 -9.06
C ILE A 60 0.75 -7.01 -8.76
N ARG A 61 1.91 -6.54 -9.22
CA ARG A 61 3.19 -7.19 -8.93
C ARG A 61 4.03 -6.28 -8.03
N PRO A 62 4.51 -6.77 -6.89
CA PRO A 62 5.49 -6.04 -6.09
C PRO A 62 6.83 -5.97 -6.85
N LEU A 63 7.71 -5.07 -6.41
CA LEU A 63 9.06 -5.01 -6.95
C LEU A 63 9.84 -6.27 -6.53
N PRO A 64 10.67 -6.86 -7.42
CA PRO A 64 11.54 -7.98 -7.05
C PRO A 64 12.42 -7.67 -5.82
N GLU A 65 12.87 -6.42 -5.74
CA GLU A 65 13.68 -5.91 -4.63
C GLU A 65 12.92 -5.87 -3.29
N THR A 66 11.60 -5.63 -3.32
CA THR A 66 10.75 -5.71 -2.12
C THR A 66 10.69 -7.15 -1.61
N LEU A 67 10.51 -8.12 -2.51
CA LEU A 67 10.50 -9.53 -2.15
C LEU A 67 11.86 -9.99 -1.61
N GLN A 68 12.96 -9.49 -2.17
CA GLN A 68 14.30 -9.78 -1.67
C GLN A 68 14.51 -9.21 -0.25
N ALA A 69 14.11 -7.95 -0.02
CA ALA A 69 14.22 -7.31 1.29
C ALA A 69 13.42 -8.08 2.36
N ILE A 70 12.20 -8.51 2.03
CA ILE A 70 11.37 -9.33 2.93
C ILE A 70 12.06 -10.66 3.26
N ARG A 71 12.66 -11.34 2.29
CA ARG A 71 13.36 -12.63 2.52
C ARG A 71 14.60 -12.51 3.38
N GLN A 72 15.27 -11.36 3.33
CA GLN A 72 16.52 -11.11 4.04
C GLN A 72 16.31 -10.43 5.40
N ALA A 73 15.08 -10.04 5.74
CA ALA A 73 14.80 -9.32 6.95
C ALA A 73 14.89 -10.22 8.20
N ASP A 74 15.68 -9.80 9.19
CA ASP A 74 15.69 -10.43 10.52
C ASP A 74 14.39 -10.13 11.29
N LEU A 75 13.75 -9.00 10.98
CA LEU A 75 12.50 -8.54 11.58
C LEU A 75 11.65 -7.79 10.55
N ILE A 76 10.35 -8.08 10.52
CA ILE A 76 9.36 -7.35 9.74
C ILE A 76 8.42 -6.62 10.70
N ILE A 77 8.35 -5.30 10.58
CA ILE A 77 7.44 -4.46 11.35
C ILE A 77 6.28 -4.05 10.44
N ILE A 78 5.05 -4.25 10.91
CA ILE A 78 3.84 -3.87 10.20
C ILE A 78 3.15 -2.76 11.00
N GLY A 79 3.20 -1.53 10.49
CA GLY A 79 2.62 -0.35 11.12
C GLY A 79 3.61 0.47 11.98
N PRO A 80 3.11 1.39 12.83
CA PRO A 80 1.70 1.74 13.02
C PRO A 80 1.11 2.42 11.77
N GLY A 81 -0.20 2.36 11.63
CA GLY A 81 -0.90 3.01 10.52
C GLY A 81 -2.37 2.62 10.46
N SER A 82 -3.13 3.31 9.61
CA SER A 82 -4.53 2.98 9.37
C SER A 82 -4.64 1.56 8.82
N LEU A 83 -5.37 0.69 9.52
CA LEU A 83 -5.48 -0.72 9.16
C LEU A 83 -5.93 -0.92 7.70
N TYR A 84 -7.00 -0.23 7.30
CA TYR A 84 -7.62 -0.42 5.98
C TYR A 84 -6.98 0.38 4.85
N THR A 85 -6.36 1.51 5.15
CA THR A 85 -5.86 2.45 4.14
C THR A 85 -4.35 2.56 4.07
N SER A 86 -3.62 1.93 5.00
CA SER A 86 -2.14 1.95 5.00
C SER A 86 -1.56 0.55 5.12
N ILE A 87 -2.03 -0.26 6.07
CA ILE A 87 -1.46 -1.58 6.34
C ILE A 87 -1.94 -2.61 5.30
N LEU A 88 -3.25 -2.88 5.26
CA LEU A 88 -3.80 -3.89 4.35
C LEU A 88 -3.48 -3.64 2.87
N PRO A 89 -3.48 -2.40 2.34
CA PRO A 89 -3.12 -2.16 0.94
C PRO A 89 -1.69 -2.59 0.56
N ASN A 90 -0.77 -2.72 1.52
CA ASN A 90 0.57 -3.25 1.26
C ASN A 90 0.65 -4.79 1.35
N LEU A 91 -0.34 -5.42 1.98
CA LEU A 91 -0.36 -6.86 2.25
C LEU A 91 -1.27 -7.64 1.28
N LEU A 92 -2.09 -6.94 0.50
CA LEU A 92 -2.98 -7.48 -0.54
C LEU A 92 -2.28 -7.51 -1.90
#